data_AF-A0AAD6XSH8-F1
#
_entry.id   AF-A0AAD6XSH8-F1
#
_cell.length_a   1.000
_cell.length_b   1.000
_cell.length_c   1.000
_cell.angle_alpha   90.00
_cell.angle_beta   90.00
_cell.angle_gamma   90.00
#
_symmetry.space_group_name_H-M   'P 1'
#
loop_
_entity.id
_entity.type
_entity.pdbx_description
1 polymer ?
#
loop_
_entity_poly.entity_id
_entity_poly.type
_entity_poly.pdbx_seq_one_letter_code
_entity_poly.pdbx_strand_id
1 'polypeptide(L)'
;TAARDTVLATPELVELVLSQLPMRDLLLRAPLVCKMWHATTLSPDLQRALFFAPDLDPCSDVASAPVHNPLLAKLFPPFFDSTPEHRRYWPTARTIIFMPAARAPAPFARPNASWRRMLVTQPPPQTMRVIQES
;
A
#
# COMPACT_ATOMS: atom_id res chain seq x y z
N THR A 1 13.18 -28.88 16.54
CA THR A 1 13.41 -28.23 15.23
C THR A 1 12.36 -28.62 14.20
N ALA A 2 11.86 -29.86 14.17
CA ALA A 2 10.83 -30.33 13.23
C ALA A 2 9.59 -29.43 13.10
N ALA A 3 8.99 -28.97 14.21
CA ALA A 3 7.74 -28.19 14.17
C ALA A 3 7.86 -26.85 13.41
N ARG A 4 9.00 -26.15 13.54
CA ARG A 4 9.22 -24.88 12.84
C ARG A 4 9.29 -25.09 11.33
N ASP A 5 10.00 -26.13 10.91
CA ASP A 5 10.21 -26.43 9.50
C ASP A 5 8.91 -26.94 8.86
N THR A 6 8.05 -27.63 9.62
CA THR A 6 6.68 -27.97 9.19
C THR A 6 5.83 -26.72 8.96
N VAL A 7 5.83 -25.77 9.90
CA VAL A 7 5.09 -24.49 9.76
C VAL A 7 5.54 -23.73 8.51
N LEU A 8 6.86 -23.65 8.29
CA LEU A 8 7.45 -22.97 7.14
C LEU A 8 7.36 -23.75 5.82
N ALA A 9 6.79 -24.95 5.82
CA ALA A 9 6.50 -25.74 4.62
C ALA A 9 5.01 -25.71 4.22
N THR A 10 4.14 -25.21 5.11
CA THR A 10 2.70 -25.11 4.88
C THR A 10 2.36 -23.69 4.38
N PRO A 11 1.88 -23.52 3.14
CA PRO A 11 1.68 -22.20 2.55
C PRO A 11 0.66 -21.34 3.31
N GLU A 12 -0.39 -21.93 3.88
CA GLU A 12 -1.42 -21.25 4.65
C GLU A 12 -0.86 -20.65 5.95
N LEU A 13 0.05 -21.37 6.62
CA LEU A 13 0.70 -20.87 7.82
C LEU A 13 1.73 -19.79 7.51
N VAL A 14 2.44 -19.92 6.38
CA VAL A 14 3.34 -18.87 5.90
C VAL A 14 2.56 -17.61 5.56
N GLU A 15 1.39 -17.73 4.93
CA GLU A 15 0.52 -16.58 4.63
C GLU A 15 0.11 -15.83 5.90
N LEU A 16 -0.33 -16.56 6.94
CA LEU A 16 -0.65 -15.98 8.25
C LEU A 16 0.55 -15.32 8.94
N VAL A 17 1.76 -15.84 8.76
CA VAL A 17 2.97 -15.20 9.31
C VAL A 17 3.32 -13.95 8.52
N LEU A 18 3.21 -14.00 7.19
CA LEU A 18 3.50 -12.89 6.31
C LEU A 18 2.49 -11.73 6.50
N SER A 19 1.22 -12.02 6.70
CA SER A 19 0.19 -10.97 6.92
C SER A 19 0.48 -10.09 8.14
N GLN A 20 1.25 -10.60 9.11
CA GLN A 20 1.66 -9.86 10.31
C GLN A 20 2.91 -9.00 10.10
N LEU A 21 3.57 -9.07 8.94
CA LEU A 21 4.78 -8.31 8.64
C LEU A 21 4.47 -6.92 8.07
N PRO A 22 5.36 -5.93 8.28
CA PRO A 22 5.25 -4.64 7.62
C PRO A 22 5.28 -4.77 6.10
N MET A 23 4.43 -3.99 5.42
CA MET A 23 4.32 -3.93 3.95
C MET A 23 5.68 -3.85 3.22
N ARG A 24 6.64 -3.11 3.76
CA ARG A 24 7.98 -2.98 3.16
C ARG A 24 8.74 -4.31 3.14
N ASP A 25 8.65 -5.09 4.21
CA ASP A 25 9.32 -6.40 4.31
C ASP A 25 8.65 -7.41 3.37
N LEU A 26 7.33 -7.33 3.23
CA LEU A 26 6.58 -8.12 2.25
C LEU A 26 6.95 -7.82 0.80
N LEU A 27 7.22 -6.56 0.47
CA LEU A 27 7.61 -6.15 -0.88
C LEU A 27 9.06 -6.48 -1.22
N LEU A 28 9.97 -6.34 -0.25
CA LEU A 28 11.41 -6.33 -0.53
C LEU A 28 12.15 -7.56 0.00
N ARG A 29 11.67 -8.20 1.06
CA ARG A 29 12.42 -9.24 1.78
C ARG A 29 11.77 -10.62 1.63
N ALA A 30 10.47 -10.73 1.86
CA ALA A 30 9.77 -12.02 1.82
C ALA A 30 9.93 -12.76 0.47
N PRO A 31 9.83 -12.11 -0.71
CA PRO A 31 10.03 -12.76 -2.01
C PRO A 31 11.44 -13.32 -2.23
N LEU A 32 12.43 -12.80 -1.52
CA LEU A 32 13.84 -13.17 -1.71
C LEU A 32 14.27 -14.35 -0.83
N VAL A 33 13.44 -14.79 0.12
CA VAL A 33 13.76 -15.91 1.02
C VAL A 33 13.75 -17.23 0.27
N CYS A 34 12.65 -17.55 -0.41
CA CYS A 34 12.51 -18.74 -1.24
C CYS A 34 11.34 -18.61 -2.23
N LYS A 35 11.26 -19.54 -3.19
CA LYS A 35 10.19 -19.55 -4.22
C LYS A 35 8.79 -19.68 -3.61
N MET A 36 8.66 -20.42 -2.51
CA MET A 36 7.37 -20.61 -1.85
C MET A 36 6.88 -19.31 -1.22
N TRP A 37 7.74 -18.61 -0.48
CA TRP A 37 7.39 -17.30 0.09
C TRP A 37 7.05 -16.28 -0.98
N HIS A 38 7.80 -16.27 -2.09
CA HIS A 38 7.44 -15.45 -3.24
C HIS A 38 6.05 -15.78 -3.79
N ALA A 39 5.74 -17.07 -3.98
CA ALA A 39 4.41 -17.48 -4.42
C ALA A 39 3.31 -17.06 -3.42
N THR A 40 3.56 -17.21 -2.11
CA THR A 40 2.61 -16.78 -1.08
C THR A 40 2.37 -15.28 -1.11
N THR A 41 3.38 -14.43 -1.34
CA THR A 41 3.17 -12.98 -1.47
C THR A 41 2.24 -12.57 -2.63
N LEU A 42 1.97 -13.48 -3.57
CA LEU A 42 1.04 -13.29 -4.68
C LEU A 42 -0.39 -13.77 -4.36
N SER A 43 -0.64 -14.25 -3.14
CA SER A 43 -1.99 -14.66 -2.71
C SER A 43 -2.96 -13.47 -2.73
N PRO A 44 -4.26 -13.70 -2.96
CA PRO A 44 -5.26 -12.63 -3.01
C PRO A 44 -5.28 -11.76 -1.75
N ASP A 45 -5.15 -12.36 -0.57
CA ASP A 45 -5.25 -11.64 0.71
C ASP A 45 -4.03 -10.75 0.95
N LEU A 46 -2.83 -11.24 0.65
CA LEU A 46 -1.62 -10.41 0.71
C LEU A 46 -1.61 -9.35 -0.39
N GLN A 47 -2.11 -9.64 -1.59
CA GLN A 47 -2.23 -8.63 -2.65
C GLN A 47 -3.22 -7.52 -2.27
N ARG A 48 -4.31 -7.85 -1.56
CA ARG A 48 -5.22 -6.84 -0.97
C ARG A 48 -4.50 -6.04 0.11
N ALA A 49 -3.85 -6.69 1.07
CA ALA A 49 -3.11 -6.00 2.14
C ALA A 49 -1.95 -5.12 1.62
N LEU A 50 -1.35 -5.50 0.49
CA LEU A 50 -0.33 -4.73 -0.23
C LEU A 50 -0.91 -3.69 -1.19
N PHE A 51 -2.22 -3.47 -1.20
CA PHE A 51 -2.89 -2.51 -2.08
C PHE A 51 -2.69 -2.80 -3.58
N PHE A 52 -2.30 -4.01 -3.99
CA PHE A 52 -2.24 -4.39 -5.42
C PHE A 52 -3.57 -4.89 -5.97
N ALA A 53 -4.42 -5.42 -5.10
CA ALA A 53 -5.77 -5.85 -5.42
C ALA A 53 -6.79 -5.01 -4.63
N PRO A 54 -7.98 -4.77 -5.19
CA PRO A 54 -9.02 -4.06 -4.47
C PRO A 54 -9.55 -4.93 -3.34
N ASP A 55 -9.62 -4.35 -2.15
CA ASP A 55 -10.44 -4.89 -1.08
C ASP A 55 -11.86 -4.37 -1.29
N LEU A 56 -12.76 -5.30 -1.64
CA LEU A 56 -14.16 -5.01 -1.95
C LEU A 56 -15.08 -5.69 -0.93
N ASP A 57 -14.56 -6.05 0.25
CA ASP A 57 -15.34 -6.78 1.24
C ASP A 57 -16.69 -6.08 1.47
N PRO A 58 -17.81 -6.71 1.07
CA PRO A 58 -19.13 -6.08 1.15
C PRO A 58 -19.60 -5.91 2.59
N CYS A 59 -18.87 -6.49 3.55
CA CYS A 59 -19.09 -6.34 4.99
C CYS A 59 -18.25 -5.21 5.61
N SER A 60 -17.30 -4.61 4.88
CA SER A 60 -16.70 -3.34 5.31
C SER A 60 -17.80 -2.29 5.26
N ASP A 61 -18.24 -1.85 6.43
CA ASP A 61 -19.26 -0.82 6.58
C ASP A 61 -18.98 0.31 5.59
N VAL A 62 -20.00 0.67 4.80
CA VAL A 62 -19.95 1.81 3.86
C VAL A 62 -19.67 3.13 4.59
N ALA A 63 -19.75 3.11 5.94
CA ALA A 63 -19.43 4.21 6.84
C ALA A 63 -17.96 4.22 7.33
N SER A 64 -17.18 3.18 7.06
CA SER A 64 -15.77 3.12 7.45
C SER A 64 -14.94 4.06 6.58
N ALA A 65 -14.07 4.85 7.22
CA ALA A 65 -13.23 5.79 6.49
C ALA A 65 -12.27 5.03 5.55
N PRO A 66 -12.06 5.52 4.32
CA PRO A 66 -11.14 4.89 3.39
C PRO A 66 -9.74 4.83 4.00
N VAL A 67 -9.11 3.65 3.95
CA VAL A 67 -7.75 3.45 4.46
C VAL A 67 -6.78 3.87 3.36
N HIS A 68 -5.84 4.76 3.70
CA HIS A 68 -4.78 5.17 2.79
C HIS A 68 -3.63 4.16 2.75
N ASN A 69 -3.00 4.01 1.59
CA ASN A 69 -1.80 3.21 1.45
C ASN A 69 -0.66 3.80 2.32
N PRO A 70 -0.19 3.09 3.37
CA PRO A 70 0.77 3.64 4.32
C PRO A 70 2.15 3.90 3.70
N LEU A 71 2.52 3.13 2.67
CA LEU A 71 3.77 3.34 1.94
C LEU A 71 3.70 4.62 1.11
N LEU A 72 2.60 4.84 0.39
CA LEU A 72 2.42 6.06 -0.41
C LEU A 72 2.26 7.29 0.50
N ALA A 73 1.49 7.19 1.58
CA ALA A 73 1.33 8.27 2.55
C ALA A 73 2.67 8.75 3.12
N LYS A 74 3.59 7.81 3.40
CA LYS A 74 4.93 8.15 3.88
C LYS A 74 5.82 8.80 2.81
N LEU A 75 5.65 8.43 1.54
CA LEU A 75 6.47 8.92 0.43
C LEU A 75 5.95 10.24 -0.17
N PHE A 76 4.64 10.49 -0.04
CA PHE A 76 3.95 11.64 -0.60
C PHE A 76 3.09 12.38 0.44
N PRO A 77 3.61 12.74 1.63
CA PRO A 77 2.79 13.20 2.77
C PRO A 77 1.77 14.30 2.45
N PRO A 78 2.11 15.36 1.69
CA PRO A 78 1.18 16.45 1.42
C PRO A 78 -0.11 16.03 0.70
N PHE A 79 -0.14 14.87 0.04
CA PHE A 79 -1.33 14.35 -0.64
C PHE A 79 -2.23 13.48 0.26
N PHE A 80 -1.76 13.11 1.45
CA PHE A 80 -2.44 12.20 2.38
C PHE A 80 -2.73 12.84 3.74
N ASP A 81 -2.22 14.04 3.98
CA ASP A 81 -2.48 14.79 5.22
C ASP A 81 -3.98 15.09 5.37
N SER A 82 -4.58 14.49 6.38
CA SER A 82 -6.02 14.57 6.68
C SER A 82 -6.39 15.75 7.58
N THR A 83 -5.46 16.69 7.83
CA THR A 83 -5.77 17.85 8.67
C THR A 83 -6.91 18.67 8.03
N PRO A 84 -7.85 19.20 8.83
CA PRO A 84 -8.99 19.95 8.29
C PRO A 84 -8.57 21.15 7.43
N GLU A 85 -7.39 21.69 7.67
CA GLU A 85 -6.78 22.75 6.86
C GLU A 85 -6.34 22.26 5.48
N HIS A 86 -5.74 21.07 5.38
CA HIS A 86 -5.27 20.50 4.11
C HIS A 86 -6.41 19.92 3.24
N ARG A 87 -7.54 19.53 3.83
CA ARG A 87 -8.70 19.04 3.05
C ARG A 87 -9.26 20.07 2.07
N ARG A 88 -8.97 21.36 2.30
CA ARG A 88 -9.50 22.47 1.50
C ARG A 88 -8.52 23.00 0.46
N TYR A 89 -7.24 22.61 0.52
CA TYR A 89 -6.21 23.17 -0.34
C TYR A 89 -5.35 22.07 -0.96
N TRP A 90 -5.14 22.17 -2.26
CA TRP A 90 -4.21 21.32 -2.97
C TRP A 90 -2.76 21.61 -2.52
N PRO A 91 -1.84 20.61 -2.57
CA PRO A 91 -0.46 20.79 -2.12
C PRO A 91 0.28 21.87 -2.91
N THR A 92 0.70 22.96 -2.27
CA THR A 92 1.45 24.04 -2.94
C THR A 92 2.83 23.59 -3.41
N ALA A 93 3.40 24.25 -4.43
CA ALA A 93 4.78 24.00 -4.87
C ALA A 93 5.81 23.96 -3.72
N ARG A 94 5.62 24.79 -2.68
CA ARG A 94 6.48 24.81 -1.48
C ARG A 94 6.44 23.51 -0.68
N THR A 95 5.31 22.81 -0.62
CA THR A 95 5.23 21.52 0.11
C THR A 95 5.76 20.37 -0.75
N ILE A 96 5.59 20.46 -2.08
CA ILE A 96 6.07 19.46 -3.03
C ILE A 96 7.60 19.33 -3.03
N ILE A 97 8.34 20.44 -3.02
CA ILE A 97 9.82 20.42 -3.09
C ILE A 97 10.49 19.70 -1.92
N PHE A 98 9.80 19.55 -0.79
CA PHE A 98 10.34 18.88 0.39
C PHE A 98 10.07 17.38 0.43
N MET A 99 9.27 16.84 -0.50
CA MET A 99 8.96 15.42 -0.51
C MET A 99 10.18 14.58 -0.91
N PRO A 100 10.28 13.34 -0.39
CA PRO A 100 11.32 12.39 -0.82
C PRO A 100 11.41 12.22 -2.34
N ALA A 101 10.25 12.17 -3.02
CA ALA A 101 10.18 12.01 -4.46
C ALA A 101 10.71 13.24 -5.24
N ALA A 102 10.61 14.45 -4.69
CA ALA A 102 11.14 15.66 -5.32
C ALA A 102 12.66 15.77 -5.13
N ARG A 103 13.19 15.35 -3.97
CA ARG A 103 14.63 15.41 -3.66
C ARG A 103 15.45 14.36 -4.41
N ALA A 104 14.86 13.18 -4.64
CA ALA A 104 15.52 12.08 -5.35
C ALA A 104 14.51 11.42 -6.29
N PRO A 105 14.25 11.97 -7.49
CA PRO A 105 13.18 11.50 -8.37
C PRO A 105 13.50 10.17 -9.07
N ALA A 106 14.78 9.86 -9.30
CA ALA A 106 15.18 8.71 -10.11
C ALA A 106 14.63 7.34 -9.63
N PRO A 107 14.62 7.00 -8.33
CA PRO A 107 13.99 5.77 -7.85
C PRO A 107 12.47 5.72 -8.06
N PHE A 108 11.79 6.87 -8.04
CA PHE A 108 10.34 6.97 -8.20
C PHE A 108 9.93 6.95 -9.67
N ALA A 109 10.78 7.46 -10.58
CA ALA A 109 10.52 7.52 -12.01
C ALA A 109 10.67 6.16 -12.75
N ARG A 110 11.05 5.09 -12.05
CA ARG A 110 11.25 3.77 -12.68
C ARG A 110 9.92 3.25 -13.26
N PRO A 111 9.87 2.87 -14.56
CA PRO A 111 8.64 2.39 -15.19
C PRO A 111 8.01 1.19 -14.47
N ASN A 112 8.83 0.28 -13.97
CA ASN A 112 8.38 -0.95 -13.32
C ASN A 112 8.37 -0.84 -11.79
N ALA A 113 8.37 0.36 -11.22
CA ALA A 113 8.27 0.52 -9.78
C ALA A 113 6.93 -0.01 -9.28
N SER A 114 6.97 -0.92 -8.31
CA SER A 114 5.79 -1.62 -7.79
C SER A 114 4.73 -0.64 -7.28
N TRP A 115 5.14 0.44 -6.62
CA TRP A 115 4.23 1.46 -6.09
C TRP A 115 3.28 2.07 -7.14
N ARG A 116 3.65 2.09 -8.43
CA ARG A 116 2.81 2.61 -9.52
C ARG A 116 1.56 1.77 -9.78
N ARG A 117 1.58 0.51 -9.33
CA ARG A 117 0.48 -0.45 -9.48
C ARG A 117 -0.31 -0.63 -8.19
N MET A 118 0.08 0.08 -7.12
CA MET A 118 -0.62 0.04 -5.84
C MET A 118 -1.77 1.05 -5.86
N LEU A 119 -2.88 0.69 -5.23
CA LEU A 119 -4.00 1.54 -4.94
C LEU A 119 -3.60 2.61 -3.91
N VAL A 120 -4.19 3.79 -4.07
CA VAL A 120 -4.00 4.93 -3.16
C VAL A 120 -4.81 4.75 -1.88
N THR A 121 -6.02 4.21 -2.00
CA THR A 121 -6.94 3.91 -0.89
C THR A 121 -7.61 2.56 -1.07
N GLN A 122 -8.07 2.01 0.04
CA GLN A 122 -8.97 0.85 0.07
C GLN A 122 -10.23 1.18 0.91
N PRO A 123 -11.43 0.87 0.40
CA PRO A 123 -11.69 0.40 -0.98
C PRO A 123 -11.28 1.46 -2.03
N PRO A 124 -11.05 1.08 -3.30
CA PRO A 124 -10.77 2.04 -4.36
C PRO A 124 -11.93 3.03 -4.54
N PRO A 125 -11.66 4.31 -4.87
CA PRO A 125 -12.70 5.29 -5.09
C PRO A 125 -13.59 4.89 -6.29
N GLN A 126 -14.90 4.84 -6.05
CA GLN A 126 -15.89 4.44 -7.06
C GLN A 126 -16.50 5.63 -7.80
N THR A 127 -16.34 6.84 -7.28
CA THR A 127 -16.91 8.06 -7.87
C THR A 127 -15.87 9.17 -7.92
N MET A 128 -15.89 9.94 -9.01
CA MET A 128 -15.07 11.14 -9.18
C MET A 128 -16.01 12.34 -9.22
N ARG A 129 -15.69 13.39 -8.45
CA ARG A 129 -16.45 14.65 -8.43
C ARG A 129 -15.51 15.81 -8.72
N VAL A 130 -15.99 16.76 -9.50
CA VAL A 130 -15.29 18.03 -9.74
C VAL A 130 -15.85 19.05 -8.76
N ILE A 131 -14.96 19.68 -7.99
CA ILE A 131 -15.32 20.78 -7.09
C ILE A 131 -14.96 22.08 -7.83
N GLN A 132 -15.95 22.93 -8.12
CA GLN A 132 -15.69 24.29 -8.58
C GLN A 132 -15.47 25.18 -7.35
N GLU A 133 -14.36 25.91 -7.33
CA GLU A 133 -14.15 27.00 -6.37
C GLU A 133 -14.95 28.23 -6.83
N SER A 134 -15.79 28.77 -5.94
CA SER A 134 -16.61 29.97 -6.14
C SER A 134 -15.82 31.25 -5.95
#